data_AF-A0A1F8X903-F1
#
_entry.id   AF-A0A1F8X903-F1
#
_cell.length_a   1.000
_cell.length_b   1.000
_cell.length_c   1.000
_cell.angle_alpha   90.00
_cell.angle_beta   90.00
_cell.angle_gamma   90.00
#
_symmetry.space_group_name_H-M   'P 1'
#
loop_
_entity.id
_entity.type
_entity.pdbx_description
1 polymer ?
#
loop_
_entity_poly.entity_id
_entity_poly.type
_entity_poly.pdbx_seq_one_letter_code
_entity_poly.pdbx_strand_id
1 'polypeptide(L)'
;MKKHLKILFIALVLIIPSLVNGADIEVVPSEGTALKSDDIADVKRRAIDHALKNAVSDAAKAILTKESLSANDPVMQALTSEARRFVLNYKIRSEGWVNHMDMLPSGAMPEGVTAAGGVELYHIWVDASVDNGALRQAIGKYLSVESFSAPLVINIMDVRDYTVFKGLLASLRKITVIKDISYNSFSNGRITLLARASGEPSTLAGRIARELPQDFTVTEGAGQIIIRPSEGLATE
;
A
#
# COMPACT_ATOMS: atom_id res chain seq x y z
N MET A 1 -43.60 -25.96 27.17
CA MET A 1 -42.54 -25.08 27.72
C MET A 1 -41.18 -25.34 27.02
N LYS A 2 -41.04 -25.02 25.72
CA LYS A 2 -39.81 -25.28 24.93
C LYS A 2 -39.53 -24.23 23.85
N LYS A 3 -39.96 -22.97 24.03
CA LYS A 3 -39.81 -21.91 23.01
C LYS A 3 -39.02 -20.66 23.44
N HIS A 4 -38.53 -20.59 24.68
CA HIS A 4 -37.78 -19.42 25.17
C HIS A 4 -36.26 -19.62 25.29
N LEU A 5 -35.74 -20.82 24.98
CA LEU A 5 -34.30 -21.11 25.13
C LEU A 5 -33.44 -20.68 23.91
N LYS A 6 -34.04 -20.28 22.79
CA LYS A 6 -33.29 -19.92 21.57
C LYS A 6 -32.95 -18.44 21.43
N ILE A 7 -33.48 -17.56 22.29
CA ILE A 7 -33.25 -16.11 22.19
C ILE A 7 -32.02 -15.68 23.00
N LEU A 8 -31.56 -16.48 23.96
CA LEU A 8 -30.42 -16.13 24.80
C LEU A 8 -29.04 -16.41 24.16
N PHE A 9 -28.97 -17.11 23.03
CA PHE A 9 -27.69 -17.46 22.39
C PHE A 9 -27.22 -16.46 21.31
N ILE A 10 -28.06 -15.50 20.93
CA ILE A 10 -27.72 -14.48 19.92
C ILE A 10 -27.05 -13.24 20.55
N ALA A 11 -27.18 -13.05 21.87
CA ALA A 11 -26.56 -11.91 22.56
C ALA A 11 -25.08 -12.13 22.95
N LEU A 12 -24.54 -13.35 22.84
CA LEU A 12 -23.18 -13.69 23.29
C LEU A 12 -22.12 -13.74 22.17
N VAL A 13 -22.45 -13.33 20.94
CA VAL A 13 -21.48 -13.27 19.81
C VAL A 13 -21.02 -11.83 19.52
N LEU A 14 -21.54 -10.83 20.24
CA LEU A 14 -21.21 -9.41 20.04
C LEU A 14 -20.05 -8.88 20.92
N ILE A 15 -19.34 -9.77 21.62
CA ILE A 15 -18.10 -9.43 22.31
C ILE A 15 -16.98 -10.29 21.71
N ILE A 16 -16.77 -10.16 20.41
CA ILE A 16 -15.43 -10.40 19.87
C ILE A 16 -14.66 -9.13 20.28
N PRO A 17 -13.74 -9.19 21.26
CA PRO A 17 -12.78 -8.11 21.41
C PRO A 17 -12.14 -7.98 20.04
N SER A 18 -12.40 -6.84 19.38
CA SER A 18 -11.67 -6.42 18.20
C SER A 18 -10.23 -6.80 18.44
N LEU A 19 -9.71 -7.75 17.64
CA LEU A 19 -8.30 -8.10 17.65
C LEU A 19 -7.56 -6.78 17.69
N VAL A 20 -6.95 -6.52 18.84
CA VAL A 20 -5.89 -5.52 18.95
C VAL A 20 -4.88 -6.05 17.96
N ASN A 21 -4.92 -5.52 16.73
CA ASN A 21 -3.81 -5.62 15.80
C ASN A 21 -2.63 -5.19 16.65
N GLY A 22 -1.76 -6.15 17.01
CA GLY A 22 -0.51 -5.84 17.68
C GLY A 22 0.11 -4.70 16.89
N ALA A 23 0.47 -3.62 17.59
CA ALA A 23 0.94 -2.41 16.94
C ALA A 23 2.02 -2.81 15.93
N ASP A 24 1.68 -2.71 14.64
CA ASP A 24 2.53 -3.08 13.51
C ASP A 24 3.54 -1.93 13.40
N ILE A 25 4.51 -1.93 14.32
CA ILE A 25 5.51 -0.88 14.45
C ILE A 25 6.73 -1.32 13.66
N GLU A 26 7.09 -0.52 12.67
CA GLU A 26 8.29 -0.72 11.86
C GLU A 26 9.29 0.40 12.13
N VAL A 27 10.57 0.03 12.25
CA VAL A 27 11.65 0.99 12.41
C VAL A 27 12.21 1.29 11.03
N VAL A 28 12.00 2.52 10.56
CA VAL A 28 12.41 2.99 9.25
C VAL A 28 13.58 3.97 9.40
N PRO A 29 14.78 3.63 8.87
CA PRO A 29 15.89 4.58 8.83
C PRO A 29 15.61 5.64 7.75
N SER A 30 15.76 6.91 8.10
CA SER A 30 15.56 8.00 7.16
C SER A 30 16.57 9.14 7.36
N GLU A 31 16.79 9.88 6.30
CA GLU A 31 17.64 11.07 6.27
C GLU A 31 16.78 12.33 6.13
N GLY A 32 17.17 13.37 6.85
CA GLY A 32 16.57 14.68 6.80
C GLY A 32 17.63 15.75 6.67
N THR A 33 17.35 16.73 5.82
CA THR A 33 18.26 17.84 5.53
C THR A 33 17.62 19.18 5.82
N ALA A 34 18.43 20.16 6.23
CA ALA A 34 18.03 21.55 6.36
C ALA A 34 19.13 22.50 5.87
N LEU A 35 18.70 23.65 5.32
CA LEU A 35 19.60 24.73 4.93
C LEU A 35 20.18 25.43 6.16
N LYS A 36 21.36 26.00 5.97
CA LYS A 36 21.99 26.86 6.98
C LYS A 36 21.11 28.07 7.31
N SER A 37 20.97 28.34 8.59
CA SER A 37 20.27 29.49 9.15
C SER A 37 21.00 29.95 10.41
N ASP A 38 20.74 31.18 10.83
CA ASP A 38 21.36 31.78 12.02
C ASP A 38 20.89 31.11 13.32
N ASP A 39 19.74 30.43 13.29
CA ASP A 39 19.21 29.65 14.41
C ASP A 39 19.44 28.15 14.22
N ILE A 40 20.49 27.63 14.87
CA ILE A 40 20.86 26.20 14.83
C ILE A 40 19.74 25.28 15.36
N ALA A 41 18.94 25.75 16.32
CA ALA A 41 17.85 24.96 16.88
C ALA A 41 16.72 24.80 15.86
N ASP A 42 16.45 25.85 15.09
CA ASP A 42 15.47 25.78 14.01
C ASP A 42 15.97 24.95 12.82
N VAL A 43 17.25 25.04 12.45
CA VAL A 43 17.88 24.15 11.45
C VAL A 43 17.70 22.68 11.85
N LYS A 44 18.02 22.35 13.11
CA LYS A 44 17.87 20.99 13.63
C LYS A 44 16.41 20.53 13.60
N ARG A 45 15.47 21.39 14.01
CA ARG A 45 14.03 21.09 13.97
C ARG A 45 13.54 20.80 12.56
N ARG A 46 13.93 21.62 11.58
CA ARG A 46 13.57 21.43 10.16
C ARG A 46 14.16 20.15 9.59
N ALA A 47 15.42 19.83 9.91
CA ALA A 47 16.06 18.59 9.47
C ALA A 47 15.36 17.35 10.06
N ILE A 48 14.95 17.40 11.33
CA ILE A 48 14.13 16.33 11.95
C ILE A 48 12.77 16.23 11.24
N ASP A 49 12.07 17.33 11.03
CA ASP A 49 10.78 17.33 10.32
C ASP A 49 10.91 16.71 8.93
N HIS A 50 11.97 17.04 8.20
CA HIS A 50 12.25 16.47 6.89
C HIS A 50 12.54 14.95 6.98
N ALA A 51 13.37 14.52 7.92
CA ALA A 51 13.66 13.11 8.18
C ALA A 51 12.38 12.31 8.49
N LEU A 52 11.49 12.84 9.34
CA LEU A 52 10.24 12.18 9.69
C LEU A 52 9.29 12.07 8.49
N LYS A 53 9.21 13.10 7.65
CA LYS A 53 8.45 13.06 6.39
C LYS A 53 8.97 11.97 5.46
N ASN A 54 10.29 11.85 5.32
CA ASN A 54 10.92 10.82 4.50
C ASN A 54 10.64 9.41 5.04
N ALA A 55 10.76 9.20 6.36
CA ALA A 55 10.43 7.92 6.99
C ALA A 55 8.98 7.49 6.72
N VAL A 56 8.02 8.43 6.86
CA VAL A 56 6.60 8.14 6.59
C VAL A 56 6.35 7.91 5.10
N SER A 57 7.02 8.66 4.22
CA SER A 57 6.92 8.47 2.77
C SER A 57 7.43 7.07 2.37
N ASP A 58 8.56 6.64 2.90
CA ASP A 58 9.15 5.34 2.60
C ASP A 58 8.33 4.19 3.20
N ALA A 59 7.84 4.35 4.43
CA ALA A 59 6.89 3.40 5.03
C ALA A 59 5.59 3.29 4.21
N ALA A 60 5.04 4.42 3.78
CA ALA A 60 3.84 4.46 2.96
C ALA A 60 4.07 3.78 1.60
N LYS A 61 5.20 4.05 0.94
CA LYS A 61 5.59 3.37 -0.31
C LYS A 61 5.73 1.86 -0.10
N ALA A 62 6.39 1.43 0.99
CA ALA A 62 6.52 0.01 1.29
C ALA A 62 5.16 -0.67 1.49
N ILE A 63 4.22 -0.03 2.19
CA ILE A 63 2.84 -0.50 2.34
C ILE A 63 2.12 -0.55 1.00
N LEU A 64 2.19 0.53 0.21
CA LEU A 64 1.56 0.63 -1.11
C LEU A 64 2.08 -0.47 -2.06
N THR A 65 3.40 -0.68 -2.12
CA THR A 65 4.01 -1.77 -2.90
C THR A 65 3.57 -3.14 -2.40
N LYS A 66 3.55 -3.36 -1.08
CA LYS A 66 3.10 -4.64 -0.48
C LYS A 66 1.63 -4.93 -0.79
N GLU A 67 0.80 -3.91 -0.77
CA GLU A 67 -0.64 -3.97 -1.03
C GLU A 67 -1.02 -3.80 -2.51
N SER A 68 -0.04 -3.63 -3.40
CA SER A 68 -0.26 -3.41 -4.83
C SER A 68 -1.14 -2.19 -5.15
N LEU A 69 -1.01 -1.14 -4.35
CA LEU A 69 -1.74 0.11 -4.47
C LEU A 69 -0.82 1.19 -5.05
N SER A 70 -1.38 2.09 -5.85
CA SER A 70 -0.70 3.31 -6.30
C SER A 70 -1.37 4.52 -5.64
N ALA A 71 -0.58 5.34 -4.95
CA ALA A 71 -1.02 6.67 -4.50
C ALA A 71 -0.47 7.73 -5.45
N ASN A 72 -1.30 8.72 -5.78
CA ASN A 72 -0.90 9.93 -6.49
C ASN A 72 -0.16 10.90 -5.54
N ASP A 73 0.55 11.87 -6.11
CA ASP A 73 1.34 12.86 -5.36
C ASP A 73 0.52 13.60 -4.27
N PRO A 74 -0.74 14.01 -4.49
CA PRO A 74 -1.56 14.65 -3.45
C PRO A 74 -1.79 13.79 -2.21
N VAL A 75 -2.00 12.47 -2.38
CA VAL A 75 -2.20 11.55 -1.25
C VAL A 75 -0.90 11.39 -0.47
N MET A 76 0.24 11.26 -1.16
CA MET A 76 1.55 11.21 -0.49
C MET A 76 1.87 12.51 0.24
N GLN A 77 1.50 13.66 -0.33
CA GLN A 77 1.65 14.97 0.30
C GLN A 77 0.76 15.10 1.55
N ALA A 78 -0.48 14.61 1.50
CA ALA A 78 -1.37 14.61 2.66
C ALA A 78 -0.82 13.73 3.80
N LEU A 79 -0.34 12.51 3.48
CA LEU A 79 0.24 11.59 4.47
C LEU A 79 1.51 12.16 5.12
N THR A 80 2.38 12.77 4.32
CA THR A 80 3.62 13.38 4.82
C THR A 80 3.38 14.69 5.57
N SER A 81 2.30 15.42 5.27
CA SER A 81 1.91 16.62 6.03
C SER A 81 1.59 16.32 7.50
N GLU A 82 1.03 15.13 7.77
CA GLU A 82 0.72 14.62 9.11
C GLU A 82 1.77 13.62 9.63
N ALA A 83 3.01 13.63 9.11
CA ALA A 83 4.02 12.60 9.41
C ALA A 83 4.21 12.32 10.93
N ARG A 84 4.15 13.37 11.76
CA ARG A 84 4.28 13.27 13.23
C ARG A 84 3.20 12.43 13.91
N ARG A 85 2.05 12.26 13.27
CA ARG A 85 0.94 11.44 13.80
C ARG A 85 1.22 9.94 13.67
N PHE A 86 1.99 9.55 12.66
CA PHE A 86 2.31 8.15 12.38
C PHE A 86 3.62 7.69 13.04
N VAL A 87 4.48 8.63 13.41
CA VAL A 87 5.74 8.34 14.11
C VAL A 87 5.50 8.32 15.61
N LEU A 88 5.69 7.17 16.24
CA LEU A 88 5.54 7.00 17.69
C LEU A 88 6.77 7.51 18.43
N ASN A 89 7.95 7.19 17.93
CA ASN A 89 9.24 7.56 18.51
C ASN A 89 10.30 7.67 17.40
N TYR A 90 11.38 8.40 17.65
CA TYR A 90 12.54 8.42 16.76
C TYR A 90 13.84 8.51 17.56
N LYS A 91 14.92 7.96 17.00
CA LYS A 91 16.27 8.03 17.54
C LYS A 91 17.22 8.64 16.53
N ILE A 92 17.92 9.70 16.89
CA ILE A 92 18.97 10.28 16.05
C ILE A 92 20.20 9.37 16.10
N ARG A 93 20.66 8.90 14.93
CA ARG A 93 21.87 8.08 14.79
C ARG A 93 23.11 8.94 14.61
N SER A 94 23.00 9.96 13.77
CA SER A 94 24.09 10.87 13.43
C SER A 94 23.53 12.21 12.99
N GLU A 95 24.30 13.26 13.23
CA GLU A 95 24.02 14.61 12.77
C GLU A 95 25.31 15.31 12.36
N GLY A 96 25.27 16.16 11.34
CA GLY A 96 26.45 16.88 10.89
C GLY A 96 26.22 17.78 9.69
N TRP A 97 27.12 18.72 9.51
CA TRP A 97 27.20 19.54 8.30
C TRP A 97 27.91 18.77 7.20
N VAL A 98 27.26 18.67 6.04
CA VAL A 98 27.81 18.01 4.86
C VAL A 98 27.84 19.02 3.72
N ASN A 99 29.02 19.21 3.15
CA ASN A 99 29.20 20.04 1.97
C ASN A 99 28.99 19.17 0.73
N HIS A 100 27.90 19.43 0.01
CA HIS A 100 27.67 18.80 -1.28
C HIS A 100 28.30 19.66 -2.35
N MET A 101 29.40 19.18 -2.94
CA MET A 101 30.09 19.83 -4.06
C MET A 101 29.50 19.44 -5.42
N ASP A 102 28.71 18.35 -5.45
CA ASP A 102 28.08 17.77 -6.64
C ASP A 102 26.55 17.84 -6.57
N MET A 103 25.89 17.38 -7.65
CA MET A 103 24.44 17.30 -7.77
C MET A 103 23.85 16.47 -6.62
N LEU A 104 23.05 17.13 -5.75
CA LEU A 104 22.43 16.51 -4.59
C LEU A 104 21.50 15.34 -5.00
N PRO A 105 21.48 14.23 -4.22
CA PRO A 105 20.56 13.13 -4.48
C PRO A 105 19.09 13.60 -4.43
N SER A 106 18.26 13.06 -5.32
CA SER A 106 16.83 13.42 -5.40
C SER A 106 16.13 13.20 -4.05
N GLY A 107 15.54 14.27 -3.50
CA GLY A 107 14.91 14.26 -2.17
C GLY A 107 15.79 14.79 -1.03
N ALA A 108 17.08 15.08 -1.26
CA ALA A 108 17.95 15.71 -0.27
C ALA A 108 17.82 17.24 -0.22
N MET A 109 17.13 17.85 -1.19
CA MET A 109 16.84 19.28 -1.16
C MET A 109 15.50 19.55 -0.47
N PRO A 110 15.44 20.51 0.44
CA PRO A 110 14.17 21.10 0.88
C PRO A 110 13.39 21.64 -0.34
N GLU A 111 12.07 21.57 -0.30
CA GLU A 111 11.20 22.10 -1.36
C GLU A 111 11.58 23.55 -1.72
N GLY A 112 11.79 23.82 -3.01
CA GLY A 112 12.03 25.17 -3.54
C GLY A 112 13.49 25.58 -3.78
N VAL A 113 14.46 24.68 -3.68
CA VAL A 113 15.88 24.98 -3.93
C VAL A 113 16.34 24.39 -5.26
N THR A 114 16.95 25.21 -6.12
CA THR A 114 17.71 24.78 -7.30
C THR A 114 19.19 25.10 -7.06
N ALA A 115 20.00 24.12 -6.69
CA ALA A 115 21.43 24.36 -6.47
C ALA A 115 22.20 24.32 -7.79
N ALA A 116 22.59 25.50 -8.29
CA ALA A 116 23.55 25.67 -9.39
C ALA A 116 25.02 25.74 -8.91
N GLY A 117 25.31 25.26 -7.71
CA GLY A 117 26.62 25.25 -7.07
C GLY A 117 26.60 24.49 -5.75
N GLY A 118 27.77 24.24 -5.15
CA GLY A 118 27.87 23.44 -3.92
C GLY A 118 27.11 24.07 -2.74
N VAL A 119 26.34 23.26 -2.02
CA VAL A 119 25.49 23.70 -0.89
C VAL A 119 25.90 22.97 0.39
N GLU A 120 26.10 23.74 1.46
CA GLU A 120 26.27 23.23 2.82
C GLU A 120 24.90 22.92 3.42
N LEU A 121 24.62 21.65 3.68
CA LEU A 121 23.37 21.19 4.31
C LEU A 121 23.67 20.57 5.66
N TYR A 122 22.73 20.74 6.58
CA TYR A 122 22.72 20.03 7.85
C TYR A 122 21.96 18.72 7.69
N HIS A 123 22.64 17.59 7.87
CA HIS A 123 22.08 16.25 7.74
C HIS A 123 21.80 15.66 9.12
N ILE A 124 20.64 15.03 9.25
CA ILE A 124 20.26 14.18 10.37
C ILE A 124 19.82 12.84 9.82
N TRP A 125 20.37 11.77 10.40
CA TRP A 125 19.88 10.40 10.19
C TRP A 125 19.12 9.95 11.42
N VAL A 126 17.88 9.52 11.22
CA VAL A 126 17.02 9.00 12.30
C VAL A 126 16.56 7.58 12.02
N ASP A 127 16.37 6.82 13.08
CA ASP A 127 15.56 5.62 13.06
C ASP A 127 14.18 6.00 13.63
N ALA A 128 13.16 6.07 12.76
CA ALA A 128 11.80 6.42 13.15
C ALA A 128 10.95 5.15 13.32
N SER A 129 10.28 5.02 14.46
CA SER A 129 9.29 3.97 14.71
C SER A 129 7.93 4.43 14.18
N VAL A 130 7.49 3.85 13.07
CA VAL A 130 6.25 4.19 12.37
C VAL A 130 5.16 3.18 12.69
N ASP A 131 3.96 3.65 13.01
CA ASP A 131 2.76 2.82 13.16
C ASP A 131 2.17 2.51 11.78
N ASN A 132 2.50 1.34 11.24
CA ASN A 132 1.99 0.87 9.96
C ASN A 132 0.48 0.61 9.99
N GLY A 133 -0.09 0.30 11.16
CA GLY A 133 -1.52 0.11 11.32
C GLY A 133 -2.29 1.41 11.08
N ALA A 134 -1.86 2.49 11.74
CA ALA A 134 -2.42 3.83 11.54
C ALA A 134 -2.18 4.34 10.10
N LEU A 135 -1.00 4.09 9.55
CA LEU A 135 -0.66 4.50 8.18
C LEU A 135 -1.50 3.77 7.13
N ARG A 136 -1.70 2.46 7.27
CA ARG A 136 -2.58 1.65 6.40
C ARG A 136 -4.02 2.12 6.44
N GLN A 137 -4.55 2.47 7.62
CA GLN A 137 -5.90 3.03 7.75
C GLN A 137 -6.03 4.37 7.04
N ALA A 138 -5.04 5.25 7.19
CA ALA A 138 -5.02 6.55 6.51
C ALA A 138 -4.97 6.37 4.98
N ILE A 139 -4.05 5.53 4.48
CA ILE A 139 -3.94 5.19 3.05
C ILE A 139 -5.29 4.66 2.53
N GLY A 140 -5.90 3.69 3.22
CA GLY A 140 -7.19 3.14 2.84
C GLY A 140 -8.30 4.20 2.76
N LYS A 141 -8.34 5.14 3.71
CA LYS A 141 -9.30 6.25 3.68
C LYS A 141 -9.07 7.17 2.48
N TYR A 142 -7.83 7.57 2.21
CA TYR A 142 -7.54 8.45 1.07
C TYR A 142 -7.82 7.78 -0.28
N LEU A 143 -7.39 6.53 -0.45
CA LEU A 143 -7.67 5.76 -1.67
C LEU A 143 -9.16 5.45 -1.85
N SER A 144 -9.93 5.35 -0.76
CA SER A 144 -11.38 5.19 -0.86
C SER A 144 -12.09 6.45 -1.37
N VAL A 145 -11.55 7.64 -1.06
CA VAL A 145 -12.12 8.94 -1.43
C VAL A 145 -11.66 9.39 -2.83
N GLU A 146 -10.40 9.14 -3.19
CA GLU A 146 -9.83 9.56 -4.48
C GLU A 146 -9.87 8.49 -5.57
N SER A 147 -10.42 7.29 -5.31
CA SER A 147 -10.24 6.12 -6.18
C SER A 147 -10.47 6.41 -7.66
N PHE A 148 -9.34 6.58 -8.36
CA PHE A 148 -9.20 6.33 -9.78
C PHE A 148 -9.37 4.82 -9.94
N SER A 149 -10.61 4.38 -10.03
CA SER A 149 -10.96 3.01 -10.34
C SER A 149 -10.88 2.86 -11.85
N ALA A 150 -9.74 2.37 -12.34
CA ALA A 150 -9.62 2.06 -13.76
C ALA A 150 -10.44 0.80 -14.09
N PRO A 151 -11.14 0.77 -15.24
CA PRO A 151 -11.70 -0.48 -15.75
C PRO A 151 -10.56 -1.42 -16.11
N LEU A 152 -10.65 -2.66 -15.65
CA LEU A 152 -9.69 -3.71 -15.89
C LEU A 152 -10.40 -4.93 -16.48
N VAL A 153 -9.78 -5.54 -17.48
CA VAL A 153 -10.26 -6.81 -18.04
C VAL A 153 -9.50 -7.96 -17.38
N ILE A 154 -10.23 -8.91 -16.80
CA ILE A 154 -9.67 -10.17 -16.28
C ILE A 154 -10.16 -11.29 -17.19
N ASN A 155 -9.24 -11.95 -17.89
CA ASN A 155 -9.51 -13.13 -18.69
C ASN A 155 -9.13 -14.39 -17.92
N ILE A 156 -10.10 -15.26 -17.68
CA ILE A 156 -9.87 -16.59 -17.13
C ILE A 156 -9.92 -17.56 -18.31
N MET A 157 -8.87 -18.34 -18.51
CA MET A 157 -8.79 -19.32 -19.60
C MET A 157 -8.90 -20.73 -19.05
N ASP A 158 -9.41 -21.64 -19.88
CA ASP A 158 -9.44 -23.09 -19.64
C ASP A 158 -10.15 -23.53 -18.35
N VAL A 159 -11.10 -22.72 -17.85
CA VAL A 159 -11.97 -23.09 -16.73
C VAL A 159 -13.34 -23.52 -17.28
N ARG A 160 -13.62 -24.83 -17.17
CA ARG A 160 -14.87 -25.44 -17.64
C ARG A 160 -15.84 -25.79 -16.51
N ASP A 161 -15.32 -26.07 -15.31
CA ASP A 161 -16.12 -26.38 -14.14
C ASP A 161 -16.63 -25.11 -13.44
N TYR A 162 -17.95 -25.02 -13.26
CA TYR A 162 -18.60 -23.92 -12.57
C TYR A 162 -18.19 -23.79 -11.09
N THR A 163 -17.92 -24.90 -10.41
CA THR A 163 -17.46 -24.95 -9.01
C THR A 163 -16.10 -24.30 -8.88
N VAL A 164 -15.19 -24.63 -9.80
CA VAL A 164 -13.85 -24.05 -9.89
C VAL A 164 -13.94 -22.54 -10.17
N PHE A 165 -14.77 -22.15 -11.14
CA PHE A 165 -15.03 -20.74 -11.45
C PHE A 165 -15.60 -19.97 -10.24
N LYS A 166 -16.57 -20.55 -9.52
CA LYS A 166 -17.18 -19.92 -8.36
C LYS A 166 -16.17 -19.72 -7.22
N GLY A 167 -15.29 -20.69 -7.00
CA GLY A 167 -14.18 -20.58 -6.05
C GLY A 167 -13.24 -19.44 -6.43
N LEU A 168 -12.84 -19.36 -7.70
CA LEU A 168 -11.99 -18.30 -8.22
C LEU A 168 -12.63 -16.91 -8.06
N LEU A 169 -13.91 -16.77 -8.43
CA LEU A 169 -14.65 -15.52 -8.27
C LEU A 169 -14.76 -15.10 -6.81
N ALA A 170 -14.93 -16.06 -5.89
CA ALA A 170 -14.94 -15.77 -4.45
C ALA A 170 -13.58 -15.28 -3.95
N SER A 171 -12.46 -15.85 -4.42
CA SER A 171 -11.12 -15.36 -4.09
C SER A 171 -10.87 -13.96 -4.65
N LEU A 172 -11.24 -13.68 -5.90
CA LEU A 172 -11.12 -12.34 -6.48
C LEU A 172 -11.91 -11.29 -5.69
N ARG A 173 -13.12 -11.63 -5.22
CA ARG A 173 -13.96 -10.74 -4.39
C ARG A 173 -13.40 -10.47 -3.00
N LYS A 174 -12.49 -11.31 -2.48
CA LYS A 174 -11.81 -11.06 -1.20
C LYS A 174 -10.69 -10.03 -1.30
N ILE A 175 -10.22 -9.74 -2.51
CA ILE A 175 -9.14 -8.78 -2.75
C ILE A 175 -9.72 -7.38 -2.57
N THR A 176 -9.34 -6.70 -1.47
CA THR A 176 -9.84 -5.37 -1.09
C THR A 176 -9.67 -4.29 -2.15
N VAL A 177 -8.72 -4.50 -3.05
CA VAL A 177 -8.37 -3.60 -4.16
C VAL A 177 -9.39 -3.68 -5.31
N ILE A 178 -10.09 -4.80 -5.46
CA ILE A 178 -11.11 -5.01 -6.48
C ILE A 178 -12.46 -4.56 -5.90
N LYS A 179 -12.97 -3.42 -6.37
CA LYS A 179 -14.20 -2.80 -5.87
C LYS A 179 -15.46 -3.43 -6.46
N ASP A 180 -15.41 -3.78 -7.74
CA ASP A 180 -16.53 -4.38 -8.44
C ASP A 180 -16.02 -5.40 -9.47
N ILE A 181 -16.81 -6.44 -9.70
CA ILE A 181 -16.56 -7.47 -10.70
C ILE A 181 -17.89 -7.76 -11.38
N SER A 182 -17.99 -7.40 -12.64
CA SER A 182 -19.07 -7.76 -13.53
C SER A 182 -18.62 -8.79 -14.54
N TYR A 183 -19.57 -9.62 -14.95
CA TYR A 183 -19.35 -10.62 -15.97
C TYR A 183 -19.53 -9.99 -17.35
N ASN A 184 -18.62 -10.28 -18.29
CA ASN A 184 -18.68 -9.76 -19.65
C ASN A 184 -19.03 -10.85 -20.67
N SER A 185 -18.28 -11.96 -20.70
CA SER A 185 -18.53 -13.03 -21.68
C SER A 185 -18.01 -14.40 -21.22
N PHE A 186 -18.58 -15.47 -21.79
CA PHE A 186 -18.08 -16.83 -21.72
C PHE A 186 -18.15 -17.48 -23.09
N SER A 187 -17.04 -18.04 -23.54
CA SER A 187 -16.97 -18.80 -24.79
C SER A 187 -15.86 -19.84 -24.70
N ASN A 188 -16.19 -21.10 -24.97
CA ASN A 188 -15.23 -22.22 -25.09
C ASN A 188 -14.20 -22.30 -23.94
N GLY A 189 -14.64 -22.19 -22.69
CA GLY A 189 -13.75 -22.25 -21.51
C GLY A 189 -12.97 -20.97 -21.22
N ARG A 190 -13.19 -19.89 -22.00
CA ARG A 190 -12.69 -18.55 -21.71
C ARG A 190 -13.80 -17.71 -21.07
N ILE A 191 -13.55 -17.17 -19.89
CA ILE A 191 -14.43 -16.25 -19.18
C ILE A 191 -13.76 -14.88 -19.15
N THR A 192 -14.50 -13.84 -19.54
CA THR A 192 -14.04 -12.45 -19.44
C THR A 192 -14.84 -11.75 -18.36
N LEU A 193 -14.13 -11.17 -17.38
CA LEU A 193 -14.69 -10.35 -16.33
C LEU A 193 -14.23 -8.90 -16.52
N LEU A 194 -15.12 -7.96 -16.21
CA LEU A 194 -14.82 -6.54 -16.10
C LEU A 194 -14.73 -6.20 -14.62
N ALA A 195 -13.54 -5.85 -14.17
CA ALA A 195 -13.27 -5.44 -12.81
C ALA A 195 -13.04 -3.94 -12.74
N ARG A 196 -13.42 -3.35 -11.60
CA ARG A 196 -13.01 -2.01 -11.19
C ARG A 196 -12.03 -2.17 -10.05
N ALA A 197 -10.78 -1.82 -10.29
CA ALA A 197 -9.71 -1.99 -9.32
C ALA A 197 -8.93 -0.68 -9.14
N SER A 198 -8.33 -0.52 -7.96
CA SER A 198 -7.43 0.60 -7.65
C SER A 198 -5.98 0.15 -7.81
N GLY A 199 -5.19 0.82 -8.65
CA GLY A 199 -3.78 0.47 -8.87
C GLY A 199 -3.47 -0.05 -10.26
N GLU A 200 -2.17 -0.20 -10.55
CA GLU A 200 -1.69 -0.62 -11.87
C GLU A 200 -1.91 -2.13 -12.14
N PRO A 201 -2.17 -2.53 -13.40
CA PRO A 201 -2.40 -3.93 -13.77
C PRO A 201 -1.29 -4.90 -13.35
N SER A 202 -0.02 -4.48 -13.47
CA SER A 202 1.17 -5.24 -13.11
C SER A 202 1.19 -5.63 -11.64
N THR A 203 0.98 -4.64 -10.77
CA THR A 203 0.99 -4.82 -9.33
C THR A 203 -0.21 -5.65 -8.87
N LEU A 204 -1.36 -5.48 -9.53
CA LEU A 204 -2.57 -6.25 -9.24
C LEU A 204 -2.44 -7.72 -9.66
N ALA A 205 -1.79 -8.02 -10.78
CA ALA A 205 -1.51 -9.40 -11.20
C ALA A 205 -0.72 -10.17 -10.13
N GLY A 206 0.32 -9.55 -9.56
CA GLY A 206 1.10 -10.14 -8.47
C GLY A 206 0.30 -10.35 -7.18
N ARG A 207 -0.72 -9.51 -6.89
CA ARG A 207 -1.61 -9.72 -5.74
C ARG A 207 -2.62 -10.84 -5.99
N ILE A 208 -3.22 -10.87 -7.17
CA ILE A 208 -4.12 -11.95 -7.57
C ILE A 208 -3.37 -13.29 -7.51
N ALA A 209 -2.11 -13.36 -7.95
CA ALA A 209 -1.28 -14.57 -7.85
C ALA A 209 -1.08 -15.06 -6.40
N ARG A 210 -0.98 -14.15 -5.42
CA ARG A 210 -0.79 -14.49 -4.00
C ARG A 210 -2.07 -14.96 -3.31
N GLU A 211 -3.22 -14.47 -3.75
CA GLU A 211 -4.54 -14.74 -3.13
C GLU A 211 -5.31 -15.87 -3.83
N LEU A 212 -4.94 -16.20 -5.07
CA LEU A 212 -5.50 -17.35 -5.78
C LEU A 212 -4.91 -18.66 -5.26
N PRO A 213 -5.65 -19.77 -5.37
CA PRO A 213 -5.11 -21.11 -5.11
C PRO A 213 -3.88 -21.40 -5.99
N GLN A 214 -2.90 -22.18 -5.49
CA GLN A 214 -1.63 -22.50 -6.17
C GLN A 214 -1.80 -23.15 -7.56
N ASP A 215 -2.94 -23.78 -7.71
CA ASP A 215 -3.65 -24.30 -8.86
C ASP A 215 -3.82 -23.33 -10.04
N PHE A 216 -3.55 -22.03 -9.86
CA PHE A 216 -3.67 -21.02 -10.91
C PHE A 216 -2.39 -20.21 -11.11
N THR A 217 -2.05 -19.98 -12.37
CA THR A 217 -1.05 -19.02 -12.81
C THR A 217 -1.71 -17.72 -13.23
N VAL A 218 -1.08 -16.60 -12.89
CA VAL A 218 -1.55 -15.26 -13.23
C VAL A 218 -0.47 -14.56 -14.02
N THR A 219 -0.83 -14.06 -15.19
CA THR A 219 0.07 -13.29 -16.05
C THR A 219 -0.56 -11.95 -16.42
N GLU A 220 0.28 -10.93 -16.51
CA GLU A 220 -0.12 -9.64 -17.06
C GLU A 220 0.01 -9.69 -18.59
N GLY A 221 -1.07 -9.35 -19.29
CA GLY A 221 -1.07 -9.01 -20.71
C GLY A 221 -1.27 -7.50 -20.89
N ALA A 222 -1.17 -7.00 -22.13
CA ALA A 222 -1.28 -5.57 -22.46
C ALA A 222 -2.56 -4.90 -21.90
N GLY A 223 -2.50 -4.39 -20.66
CA GLY A 223 -3.62 -3.78 -19.94
C GLY A 223 -4.69 -4.77 -19.42
N GLN A 224 -4.41 -6.07 -19.38
CA GLN A 224 -5.37 -7.09 -18.92
C GLN A 224 -4.69 -8.15 -18.06
N ILE A 225 -5.44 -8.76 -17.14
CA ILE A 225 -4.94 -9.88 -16.33
C ILE A 225 -5.43 -11.19 -16.93
N ILE A 226 -4.53 -12.15 -17.10
CA ILE A 226 -4.83 -13.48 -17.61
C ILE A 226 -4.61 -14.48 -16.48
N ILE A 227 -5.64 -15.26 -16.19
CA ILE A 227 -5.61 -16.33 -15.19
C ILE A 227 -5.76 -17.65 -15.93
N ARG A 228 -4.84 -18.59 -15.69
CA ARG A 228 -4.87 -19.95 -16.26
C ARG A 228 -4.69 -20.99 -15.17
N PRO A 229 -5.26 -22.19 -15.29
CA PRO A 229 -4.90 -23.29 -14.42
C PRO A 229 -3.39 -23.60 -14.55
N SER A 230 -2.74 -23.86 -13.42
CA SER A 230 -1.39 -24.42 -13.34
C SER A 230 -1.40 -25.84 -13.92
N GLU A 231 -0.26 -26.29 -14.48
CA GLU A 231 -0.11 -27.66 -15.01
C GLU A 231 -0.53 -28.68 -13.95
N GLY A 232 -1.69 -29.32 -14.15
CA GLY A 232 -2.34 -30.21 -13.18
C GLY A 232 -3.87 -30.10 -13.14
N LEU A 233 -4.44 -28.95 -13.50
CA LEU A 233 -5.90 -28.73 -13.59
C LEU A 233 -6.45 -28.70 -15.01
N ALA A 234 -5.58 -28.74 -16.02
CA ALA A 234 -5.96 -28.64 -17.44
C ALA A 234 -6.64 -29.91 -17.98
N THR A 235 -6.86 -30.93 -17.16
CA THR A 235 -7.40 -32.22 -17.60
C THR A 235 -8.25 -32.85 -16.51
N GLU A 236 -9.57 -32.70 -16.64
CA GLU A 236 -10.54 -33.79 -16.84
C GLU A 236 -11.88 -33.21 -17.34
#